data_AF-A0A411LNM9-F1
#
_entry.id   AF-A0A411LNM9-F1
#
_cell.length_a   1.000
_cell.length_b   1.000
_cell.length_c   1.000
_cell.angle_alpha   90.00
_cell.angle_beta   90.00
_cell.angle_gamma   90.00
#
_symmetry.space_group_name_H-M   'P 1'
#
loop_
_entity.id
_entity.type
_entity.pdbx_description
1 polymer ?
#
loop_
_entity_poly.entity_id
_entity_poly.type
_entity_poly.pdbx_seq_one_letter_code
_entity_poly.pdbx_strand_id
1 'polypeptide(L)'
;MEEILSSIKRIIAEEGEVPTRQRRQPRPVPSPVAEDDEPEILELSDPMPLRMKVEAAAARAAESALRSAPEPMPAAPEPVAPSPAPTAAAPVAPAEPVHASENEEAIVSPRAAEASRGALESLSRMMVKPEPSSDGTLEGLVREMLRPMLREWLDAHLPEMVEAMVAKEIARITREGR
;
A
#
# COMPACT_ATOMS: atom_id res chain seq x y z
N MET A 1 73.05 7.34 -5.56
CA MET A 1 72.23 6.29 -4.92
C MET A 1 71.81 6.68 -3.50
N GLU A 2 72.72 7.20 -2.68
CA GLU A 2 72.42 7.67 -1.31
C GLU A 2 71.45 8.87 -1.25
N GLU A 3 71.47 9.76 -2.25
CA GLU A 3 70.53 10.88 -2.36
C GLU A 3 69.07 10.43 -2.55
N ILE A 4 68.85 9.34 -3.31
CA ILE A 4 67.51 8.78 -3.55
C ILE A 4 66.97 8.19 -2.24
N LEU A 5 67.82 7.50 -1.47
CA LEU A 5 67.44 6.93 -0.17
C LEU A 5 67.20 8.00 0.89
N SER A 6 67.93 9.11 0.83
CA SER A 6 67.75 10.26 1.72
C SER A 6 66.45 11.01 1.43
N SER A 7 66.07 11.10 0.16
CA SER A 7 64.80 11.71 -0.26
C SER A 7 63.59 10.87 0.17
N ILE A 8 63.63 9.55 -0.04
CA ILE A 8 62.55 8.65 0.41
C ILE A 8 62.45 8.64 1.95
N LYS A 9 63.58 8.61 2.67
CA LYS A 9 63.59 8.67 4.14
C LYS A 9 63.04 10.00 4.68
N ARG A 10 63.30 11.12 3.99
CA ARG A 10 62.75 12.43 4.34
C ARG A 10 61.25 12.49 4.14
N ILE A 11 60.74 11.99 3.02
CA ILE A 11 59.30 11.98 2.72
C ILE A 11 58.55 11.11 3.74
N ILE A 12 59.06 9.92 4.08
CA ILE A 12 58.43 9.02 5.07
C ILE A 12 58.49 9.61 6.50
N ALA A 13 59.57 10.31 6.84
CA ALA A 13 59.69 10.98 8.14
C ALA A 13 58.81 12.23 8.25
N GLU A 14 58.54 12.92 7.13
CA GLU A 14 57.73 14.14 7.06
C GLU A 14 56.23 13.85 6.88
N GLU A 15 55.87 12.70 6.31
CA GLU A 15 54.47 12.28 6.06
C GLU A 15 53.88 11.42 7.21
N GLY A 16 54.66 11.16 8.27
CA GLY A 16 54.25 10.38 9.46
C GLY A 16 53.73 11.18 10.66
N GLU A 17 53.74 12.51 10.62
CA GLU A 17 53.20 13.34 11.70
C GLU A 17 51.95 14.07 11.21
N VAL A 18 50.79 13.52 11.57
CA VAL A 18 49.49 14.14 11.33
C VAL A 18 49.46 15.48 12.07
N PRO A 19 49.39 16.65 11.39
CA PRO A 19 49.14 17.88 12.12
C PRO A 19 47.75 17.76 12.75
N THR A 20 47.70 17.78 14.08
CA THR A 20 46.50 18.04 14.86
C THR A 20 46.04 19.46 14.53
N ARG A 21 45.38 19.59 13.38
CA ARG A 21 44.81 20.85 12.91
C ARG A 21 43.59 21.09 13.77
N GLN A 22 43.73 22.01 14.72
CA GLN A 22 42.59 22.59 15.43
C GLN A 22 41.51 22.96 14.42
N ARG A 23 40.45 22.16 14.47
CA ARG A 23 39.06 22.38 14.11
C ARG A 23 38.76 23.85 13.77
N ARG A 24 38.84 24.20 12.48
CA ARG A 24 38.01 25.30 11.97
C ARG A 24 36.58 24.84 12.10
N GLN A 25 35.81 25.46 13.00
CA GLN A 25 34.37 25.21 13.04
C GLN A 25 33.79 25.64 11.68
N PRO A 26 33.13 24.72 10.94
CA PRO A 26 32.37 25.14 9.78
C PRO A 26 31.21 26.02 10.27
N ARG A 27 30.98 27.16 9.59
CA ARG A 27 29.69 27.85 9.68
C ARG A 27 28.60 26.81 9.40
N PRO A 28 27.47 26.81 10.12
CA PRO A 28 26.35 25.96 9.78
C PRO A 28 25.84 26.45 8.43
N VAL A 29 26.24 25.75 7.36
CA VAL A 29 25.42 25.72 6.16
C VAL A 29 24.11 25.05 6.60
N PRO A 30 22.94 25.68 6.40
CA PRO A 30 21.71 24.93 6.54
C PRO A 30 21.87 23.70 5.65
N SER A 31 21.69 22.51 6.23
CA SER A 31 21.70 21.28 5.46
C SER A 31 20.83 21.50 4.23
N PRO A 32 21.23 21.02 3.04
CA PRO A 32 20.24 20.82 2.00
C PRO A 32 19.16 19.98 2.68
N VAL A 33 17.97 20.54 2.86
CA VAL A 33 16.78 19.72 2.95
C VAL A 33 16.91 18.84 1.72
N ALA A 34 17.24 17.58 1.94
CA ALA A 34 16.97 16.58 0.94
C ALA A 34 15.48 16.78 0.68
N GLU A 35 15.14 17.39 -0.45
CA GLU A 35 13.87 17.12 -1.06
C GLU A 35 13.95 15.62 -1.31
N ASP A 36 13.36 14.86 -0.39
CA ASP A 36 13.04 13.46 -0.55
C ASP A 36 12.11 13.40 -1.77
N ASP A 37 12.71 13.34 -2.96
CA ASP A 37 12.09 12.80 -4.17
C ASP A 37 12.12 11.26 -4.13
N GLU A 38 12.33 10.65 -2.96
CA GLU A 38 11.85 9.31 -2.72
C GLU A 38 10.34 9.39 -2.55
N PRO A 39 9.53 8.60 -3.28
CA PRO A 39 8.10 8.61 -3.08
C PRO A 39 7.83 8.31 -1.61
N GLU A 40 7.32 9.28 -0.86
CA GLU A 40 6.92 9.10 0.54
C GLU A 40 6.02 7.87 0.60
N ILE A 41 6.57 6.77 1.10
CA ILE A 41 5.88 5.47 1.11
C ILE A 41 4.79 5.59 2.16
N LEU A 42 3.60 5.95 1.70
CA LEU A 42 2.40 6.06 2.53
C LEU A 42 1.95 4.65 2.94
N GLU A 43 2.32 4.23 4.14
CA GLU A 43 1.81 3.02 4.77
C GLU A 43 0.33 3.21 5.16
N LEU A 44 -0.57 2.76 4.29
CA LEU A 44 -2.02 2.89 4.49
C LEU A 44 -2.57 1.78 5.39
N SER A 45 -2.15 1.78 6.66
CA SER A 45 -2.64 0.82 7.66
C SER A 45 -4.04 1.16 8.16
N ASP A 46 -4.42 2.44 8.15
CA ASP A 46 -5.74 2.88 8.59
C ASP A 46 -6.74 2.93 7.42
N PRO A 47 -7.91 2.29 7.54
CA PRO A 47 -8.95 2.40 6.53
C PRO A 47 -9.52 3.82 6.54
N MET A 48 -9.40 4.51 5.39
CA MET A 48 -10.00 5.84 5.23
C MET A 48 -11.52 5.79 5.53
N PRO A 49 -12.06 6.70 6.38
CA PRO A 49 -13.45 6.70 6.78
C PRO A 49 -14.37 6.85 5.55
N LEU A 50 -15.42 6.03 5.47
CA LEU A 50 -16.31 5.92 4.31
C LEU A 50 -16.92 7.27 3.89
N ARG A 51 -17.14 8.18 4.85
CA ARG A 51 -17.65 9.53 4.60
C ARG A 51 -16.75 10.35 3.67
N MET A 52 -15.43 10.29 3.84
CA MET A 52 -14.49 11.02 2.98
C MET A 52 -14.48 10.47 1.55
N LYS A 53 -14.71 9.16 1.38
CA LYS A 53 -14.81 8.52 0.05
C LYS A 53 -16.06 8.98 -0.71
N VAL A 54 -17.19 9.11 -0.02
CA VAL A 54 -18.45 9.58 -0.62
C VAL A 54 -18.36 11.05 -1.03
N GLU A 55 -17.77 11.90 -0.18
CA GLU A 55 -17.58 13.32 -0.49
C GLU A 55 -16.62 13.53 -1.67
N ALA A 56 -15.51 12.78 -1.73
CA ALA A 56 -14.57 12.84 -2.86
C ALA A 56 -15.19 12.34 -4.18
N ALA A 57 -16.02 11.29 -4.13
CA ALA A 57 -16.76 10.79 -5.29
C ALA A 57 -17.82 11.79 -5.77
N ALA A 58 -18.54 12.42 -4.85
CA ALA A 58 -19.52 13.46 -5.16
C ALA A 58 -18.86 14.69 -5.80
N ALA A 59 -17.70 15.13 -5.30
CA ALA A 59 -16.94 16.24 -5.88
C ALA A 59 -16.49 15.94 -7.32
N ARG A 60 -15.96 14.73 -7.58
CA ARG A 60 -15.60 14.31 -8.96
C ARG A 60 -16.80 14.21 -9.88
N ALA A 61 -17.95 13.74 -9.38
CA ALA A 61 -19.19 13.66 -10.15
C ALA A 61 -19.71 15.05 -10.53
N ALA A 62 -19.67 16.01 -9.60
CA ALA A 62 -20.07 17.40 -9.84
C ALA A 62 -19.16 18.09 -10.87
N GLU A 63 -17.84 17.86 -10.80
CA GLU A 63 -16.87 18.40 -11.75
C GLU A 63 -17.05 17.83 -13.17
N SER A 64 -17.36 16.53 -13.26
CA SER A 64 -17.70 15.86 -14.53
C SER A 64 -19.01 16.39 -15.13
N ALA A 65 -20.02 16.65 -14.30
CA ALA A 65 -21.29 17.24 -14.73
C ALA A 65 -21.12 18.66 -15.26
N LEU A 66 -20.23 19.46 -14.64
CA LEU A 66 -19.92 20.82 -15.10
C LEU A 66 -19.21 20.83 -16.46
N ARG A 67 -18.33 19.86 -16.73
CA ARG A 67 -17.67 19.68 -18.05
C ARG A 67 -18.57 19.13 -19.13
N SER A 68 -19.62 18.39 -18.75
CA SER A 68 -20.52 17.69 -19.69
C SER A 68 -21.84 18.44 -19.92
N ALA A 69 -21.99 19.65 -19.40
CA ALA A 69 -23.21 20.44 -19.56
C ALA A 69 -23.41 20.81 -21.05
N PRO A 70 -24.48 20.33 -21.70
CA PRO A 70 -24.82 20.81 -23.04
C PRO A 70 -25.28 22.27 -22.97
N GLU A 71 -24.88 23.10 -23.93
CA GLU A 71 -25.38 24.46 -24.08
C GLU A 71 -26.92 24.48 -24.12
N PRO A 72 -27.59 25.49 -23.52
CA PRO A 72 -29.04 25.57 -23.55
C PRO A 72 -29.51 25.81 -24.99
N MET A 73 -30.00 24.76 -25.64
CA MET A 73 -30.73 24.91 -26.91
C MET A 73 -32.04 25.67 -26.67
N PRO A 74 -32.43 26.58 -27.59
CA PRO A 74 -33.67 27.33 -27.47
C PRO A 74 -34.88 26.38 -27.55
N ALA A 75 -35.82 26.58 -26.63
CA ALA A 75 -37.07 25.84 -26.54
C ALA A 75 -37.86 25.90 -27.87
N ALA A 76 -38.09 24.74 -28.48
CA ALA A 76 -39.08 24.56 -29.54
C ALA A 76 -40.36 23.96 -28.94
N PRO A 77 -41.55 24.38 -29.41
CA PRO A 77 -42.82 24.17 -28.72
C PRO A 77 -43.30 22.71 -28.77
N GLU A 78 -43.91 22.27 -27.67
CA GLU A 78 -44.50 20.95 -27.49
C GLU A 78 -45.61 20.65 -28.53
N PRO A 79 -45.53 19.52 -29.27
CA PRO A 79 -46.67 19.02 -30.02
C PRO A 79 -47.65 18.30 -29.10
N VAL A 80 -48.89 18.79 -29.14
CA VAL A 80 -50.09 18.35 -28.41
C VAL A 80 -50.37 16.85 -28.59
N ALA A 81 -50.72 16.18 -27.49
CA ALA A 81 -51.13 14.76 -27.41
C ALA A 81 -52.37 14.41 -28.26
N PRO A 82 -52.64 13.11 -28.48
CA PRO A 82 -53.61 12.48 -27.57
C PRO A 82 -53.27 11.02 -27.18
N SER A 83 -53.47 10.68 -25.90
CA SER A 83 -53.52 9.30 -25.40
C SER A 83 -54.82 9.13 -24.58
N PRO A 84 -55.48 7.96 -24.62
CA PRO A 84 -56.91 7.81 -24.40
C PRO A 84 -57.32 7.90 -22.92
N ALA A 85 -58.49 8.49 -22.68
CA ALA A 85 -59.06 8.69 -21.34
C ALA A 85 -59.52 7.37 -20.69
N PRO A 86 -59.08 7.02 -19.47
CA PRO A 86 -59.86 6.21 -18.55
C PRO A 86 -60.77 7.12 -17.72
N THR A 87 -62.07 6.85 -17.75
CA THR A 87 -63.04 7.46 -16.84
C THR A 87 -62.99 6.74 -15.48
N ALA A 88 -62.67 7.46 -14.41
CA ALA A 88 -63.11 7.16 -13.05
C ALA A 88 -62.83 8.39 -12.15
N ALA A 89 -63.88 8.83 -11.47
CA ALA A 89 -64.00 10.08 -10.74
C ALA A 89 -63.09 10.21 -9.49
N ALA A 90 -62.70 11.44 -9.15
CA ALA A 90 -62.18 11.83 -7.83
C ALA A 90 -63.33 12.08 -6.84
N PRO A 91 -63.14 11.93 -5.51
CA PRO A 91 -62.68 13.05 -4.68
C PRO A 91 -61.67 12.71 -3.56
N VAL A 92 -61.21 13.75 -2.86
CA VAL A 92 -59.97 13.94 -2.09
C VAL A 92 -60.07 13.64 -0.56
N ALA A 93 -58.97 13.11 0.03
CA ALA A 93 -58.45 13.18 1.43
C ALA A 93 -59.16 12.42 2.59
N PRO A 94 -58.53 12.12 3.76
CA PRO A 94 -57.26 12.65 4.35
C PRO A 94 -56.20 11.64 4.87
N ALA A 95 -55.00 12.16 5.14
CA ALA A 95 -53.81 11.48 5.66
C ALA A 95 -53.82 11.27 7.18
N GLU A 96 -53.25 10.15 7.65
CA GLU A 96 -52.91 9.86 9.06
C GLU A 96 -51.57 9.07 9.15
N PRO A 97 -50.88 9.06 10.31
CA PRO A 97 -49.47 9.45 10.42
C PRO A 97 -48.44 8.32 10.31
N VAL A 98 -47.22 8.77 10.06
CA VAL A 98 -45.93 8.07 10.05
C VAL A 98 -45.70 7.12 11.23
N HIS A 99 -45.38 5.86 10.93
CA HIS A 99 -44.46 5.08 11.76
C HIS A 99 -43.08 5.18 11.14
N ALA A 100 -42.34 6.22 11.56
CA ALA A 100 -40.90 6.25 11.42
C ALA A 100 -40.32 5.21 12.40
N SER A 101 -40.07 4.00 11.92
CA SER A 101 -39.06 3.15 12.53
C SER A 101 -37.76 3.41 11.79
N GLU A 102 -36.87 4.04 12.53
CA GLU A 102 -35.46 4.30 12.26
C GLU A 102 -34.78 3.00 11.78
N ASN A 103 -34.73 2.82 10.47
CA ASN A 103 -33.64 2.10 9.83
C ASN A 103 -32.88 3.17 9.08
N GLU A 104 -31.66 3.46 9.53
CA GLU A 104 -30.66 4.19 8.75
C GLU A 104 -30.84 3.81 7.28
N GLU A 105 -31.16 4.80 6.44
CA GLU A 105 -31.66 4.61 5.07
C GLU A 105 -30.89 3.49 4.39
N ALA A 106 -31.52 2.31 4.32
CA ALA A 106 -30.86 1.13 3.79
C ALA A 106 -30.52 1.45 2.33
N ILE A 107 -29.24 1.68 2.08
CA ILE A 107 -28.70 2.09 0.77
C ILE A 107 -29.11 1.07 -0.31
N VAL A 108 -29.42 -0.16 0.11
CA VAL A 108 -29.87 -1.26 -0.74
C VAL A 108 -31.27 -1.70 -0.33
N SER A 109 -32.13 -1.92 -1.32
CA SER A 109 -33.46 -2.49 -1.07
C SER A 109 -33.36 -3.92 -0.51
N PRO A 110 -34.31 -4.35 0.35
CA PRO A 110 -34.33 -5.71 0.90
C PRO A 110 -34.27 -6.80 -0.18
N ARG A 111 -34.97 -6.57 -1.29
CA ARG A 111 -34.97 -7.47 -2.45
C ARG A 111 -33.58 -7.60 -3.10
N ALA A 112 -32.86 -6.50 -3.26
CA ALA A 112 -31.52 -6.51 -3.83
C ALA A 112 -30.51 -7.17 -2.88
N ALA A 113 -30.67 -6.99 -1.57
CA ALA A 113 -29.86 -7.69 -0.57
C ALA A 113 -30.08 -9.21 -0.61
N GLU A 114 -31.34 -9.67 -0.65
CA GLU A 114 -31.67 -11.09 -0.78
C GLU A 114 -31.15 -11.71 -2.08
N ALA A 115 -31.31 -11.01 -3.21
CA ALA A 115 -30.80 -11.47 -4.50
C ALA A 115 -29.26 -11.62 -4.51
N SER A 116 -28.55 -10.75 -3.80
CA SER A 116 -27.07 -10.74 -3.78
C SER A 116 -26.47 -11.79 -2.83
N ARG A 117 -27.22 -12.25 -1.82
CA ARG A 117 -26.75 -13.22 -0.82
C ARG A 117 -26.25 -14.52 -1.44
N GLY A 118 -26.97 -15.08 -2.40
CA GLY A 118 -26.59 -16.35 -3.04
C GLY A 118 -25.28 -16.27 -3.82
N ALA A 119 -25.06 -15.18 -4.57
CA ALA A 119 -23.83 -14.98 -5.34
C ALA A 119 -22.61 -14.74 -4.44
N LEU A 120 -22.78 -13.95 -3.37
CA LEU A 120 -21.72 -13.71 -2.38
C LEU A 120 -21.40 -14.97 -1.58
N GLU A 121 -22.39 -15.80 -1.26
CA GLU A 121 -22.17 -17.07 -0.57
C GLU A 121 -21.45 -18.09 -1.47
N SER A 122 -21.78 -18.13 -2.77
CA SER A 122 -21.04 -18.92 -3.76
C SER A 122 -19.57 -18.47 -3.88
N LEU A 123 -19.33 -17.15 -3.88
CA LEU A 123 -17.99 -16.59 -3.93
C LEU A 123 -17.19 -16.91 -2.66
N SER A 124 -17.81 -16.78 -1.49
CA SER A 124 -17.21 -17.12 -0.19
C SER A 124 -16.80 -18.59 -0.13
N ARG A 125 -17.65 -19.51 -0.62
CA ARG A 125 -17.33 -20.94 -0.72
C ARG A 125 -16.17 -21.24 -1.66
N MET A 126 -15.95 -20.41 -2.69
CA MET A 126 -14.78 -20.51 -3.57
C MET A 126 -13.51 -19.94 -2.95
N MET A 127 -13.62 -18.92 -2.09
CA MET A 127 -12.47 -18.32 -1.41
C MET A 127 -12.01 -19.10 -0.17
N VAL A 128 -12.86 -19.95 0.40
CA VAL A 128 -12.56 -20.71 1.62
C VAL A 128 -12.34 -22.18 1.30
N LYS A 129 -11.18 -22.49 0.71
CA LYS A 129 -10.39 -23.66 1.13
C LYS A 129 -8.91 -23.58 0.74
N PRO A 130 -8.10 -22.73 1.40
CA PRO A 130 -6.69 -23.06 1.52
C PRO A 130 -6.59 -24.30 2.41
N GLU A 131 -6.48 -25.49 1.81
CA GLU A 131 -5.86 -26.62 2.51
C GLU A 131 -4.49 -26.13 3.03
N PRO A 132 -4.07 -26.50 4.25
CA PRO A 132 -2.77 -26.07 4.79
C PRO A 132 -1.57 -26.57 3.95
N SER A 133 -1.84 -27.44 2.98
CA SER A 133 -0.92 -27.96 1.96
C SER A 133 -1.40 -27.67 0.53
N SER A 134 -2.23 -26.64 0.31
CA SER A 134 -2.63 -26.26 -1.04
C SER A 134 -1.49 -25.52 -1.72
N ASP A 135 -0.70 -26.28 -2.48
CA ASP A 135 0.30 -25.78 -3.44
C ASP A 135 -0.33 -24.95 -4.59
N GLY A 136 -1.67 -24.82 -4.61
CA GLY A 136 -2.43 -24.12 -5.66
C GLY A 136 -2.59 -22.62 -5.45
N THR A 137 -2.10 -22.05 -4.35
CA THR A 137 -2.04 -20.59 -4.18
C THR A 137 -0.74 -20.04 -4.78
N LEU A 138 -0.71 -18.74 -5.10
CA LEU A 138 0.52 -18.06 -5.57
C LEU A 138 1.71 -18.32 -4.64
N GLU A 139 1.43 -18.42 -3.33
CA GLU A 139 2.42 -18.73 -2.32
C GLU A 139 3.05 -20.12 -2.51
N GLY A 140 2.26 -21.14 -2.88
CA GLY A 140 2.76 -22.47 -3.22
C GLY A 140 3.73 -22.43 -4.41
N LEU A 141 3.33 -21.73 -5.48
CA LEU A 141 4.17 -21.56 -6.67
C LEU A 141 5.48 -20.82 -6.35
N VAL A 142 5.42 -19.72 -5.60
CA VAL A 142 6.60 -18.96 -5.18
C VAL A 142 7.52 -19.81 -4.29
N ARG A 143 6.96 -20.59 -3.35
CA ARG A 143 7.74 -21.51 -2.52
C ARG A 143 8.45 -22.57 -3.36
N GLU A 144 7.78 -23.18 -4.34
CA GLU A 144 8.39 -24.16 -5.24
C GLU A 144 9.52 -23.55 -6.09
N MET A 145 9.37 -22.29 -6.51
CA MET A 145 10.42 -21.57 -7.23
C MET A 145 11.61 -21.17 -6.34
N LEU A 146 11.37 -20.77 -5.09
CA LEU A 146 12.42 -20.36 -4.15
C LEU A 146 13.17 -21.53 -3.53
N ARG A 147 12.54 -22.70 -3.40
CA ARG A 147 13.12 -23.90 -2.79
C ARG A 147 14.48 -24.31 -3.42
N PRO A 148 14.65 -24.39 -4.76
CA PRO A 148 15.94 -24.73 -5.34
C PRO A 148 17.01 -23.67 -5.11
N MET A 149 16.67 -22.37 -5.17
CA MET A 149 17.63 -21.29 -4.97
C MET A 149 18.14 -21.22 -3.53
N LEU A 150 17.23 -21.38 -2.56
CA LEU A 150 17.60 -21.43 -1.14
C LEU A 150 18.44 -22.67 -0.81
N ARG A 151 18.14 -23.82 -1.42
CA ARG A 151 18.93 -25.04 -1.23
C ARG A 151 20.36 -24.84 -1.73
N GLU A 152 20.54 -24.37 -2.97
CA GLU A 152 21.87 -24.14 -3.54
C GLU A 152 22.67 -23.13 -2.71
N TRP A 153 22.02 -22.06 -2.24
CA TRP A 153 22.66 -21.09 -1.37
C TRP A 153 23.08 -21.70 -0.02
N LEU A 154 22.20 -22.47 0.62
CA LEU A 154 22.50 -23.15 1.88
C LEU A 154 23.62 -24.17 1.71
N ASP A 155 23.60 -24.96 0.64
CA ASP A 155 24.65 -25.96 0.36
C ASP A 155 26.02 -25.30 0.18
N ALA A 156 26.08 -24.10 -0.42
CA ALA A 156 27.32 -23.37 -0.63
C ALA A 156 27.84 -22.62 0.61
N HIS A 157 26.96 -22.07 1.46
CA HIS A 157 27.36 -21.14 2.53
C HIS A 157 27.22 -21.69 3.94
N LEU A 158 26.36 -22.69 4.16
CA LEU A 158 26.12 -23.26 5.48
C LEU A 158 27.36 -23.94 6.09
N PRO A 159 28.20 -24.67 5.34
CA PRO A 159 29.40 -25.29 5.91
C PRO A 159 30.34 -24.28 6.58
N GLU A 160 30.63 -23.16 5.90
CA GLU A 160 31.53 -22.11 6.42
C GLU A 160 30.97 -21.46 7.70
N MET A 161 29.67 -21.15 7.71
CA MET A 161 29.00 -20.57 8.89
C MET A 161 29.06 -21.51 10.10
N VAL A 162 28.86 -22.82 9.88
CA VAL A 162 28.93 -23.82 10.94
C VAL A 162 30.36 -23.99 11.45
N GLU A 163 31.35 -24.06 10.57
CA GLU A 163 32.76 -24.14 10.96
C GLU A 163 33.19 -22.95 11.82
N ALA A 164 32.82 -21.73 11.43
CA ALA A 164 33.09 -20.52 12.20
C ALA A 164 32.44 -20.56 13.59
N MET A 165 31.19 -21.03 13.68
CA MET A 165 30.47 -21.15 14.96
C MET A 165 31.06 -22.23 15.86
N VAL A 166 31.43 -23.39 15.29
CA VAL A 166 32.09 -24.49 16.03
C VAL A 166 33.47 -24.08 16.51
N ALA A 167 34.28 -23.42 15.66
CA ALA A 167 35.59 -22.92 16.06
C ALA A 167 35.49 -21.93 17.23
N LYS A 168 34.50 -21.03 17.19
CA LYS A 168 34.21 -20.10 18.29
C LYS A 168 33.79 -20.84 19.57
N GLU A 169 32.99 -21.89 19.45
CA GLU A 169 32.52 -22.67 20.59
C GLU A 169 33.64 -23.51 21.24
N ILE A 170 34.52 -24.12 20.43
CA ILE A 170 35.71 -24.83 20.92
C ILE A 170 36.66 -23.85 21.63
N ALA A 171 36.90 -22.67 21.05
CA ALA A 171 37.73 -21.63 21.66
C ALA A 171 37.15 -21.14 23.00
N ARG A 172 35.82 -21.12 23.13
CA ARG A 172 35.13 -20.77 24.39
C ARG A 172 35.34 -21.84 25.46
N ILE A 173 35.06 -23.11 25.14
CA ILE A 173 35.20 -24.22 26.09
C ILE A 173 36.66 -24.39 26.54
N THR A 174 37.61 -24.27 25.63
CA THR A 174 39.04 -24.37 25.95
C THR A 174 39.57 -23.20 26.79
N ARG A 175 38.92 -22.05 26.77
CA ARG A 175 39.21 -20.92 27.66
C ARG A 175 38.61 -21.11 29.05
N GLU A 176 37.40 -21.64 29.14
CA GLU A 176 36.70 -21.88 30.42
C GLU A 176 37.26 -23.09 31.20
N GLY A 177 37.84 -24.06 30.49
CA GLY A 177 38.40 -25.29 31.08
C GLY A 177 39.84 -25.19 31.60
N ARG A 178 40.47 -24.01 31.57
CA ARG A 178 41.82 -23.74 32.10
C ARG A 178 41.74 -22.74 33.23
#